data_AF-A0A0S4XBR0-F1
#
_entry.id   AF-A0A0S4XBR0-F1
#
_cell.length_a   1.000
_cell.length_b   1.000
_cell.length_c   1.000
_cell.angle_alpha   90.00
_cell.angle_beta   90.00
_cell.angle_gamma   90.00
#
_symmetry.space_group_name_H-M   'P 1'
#
loop_
_entity.id
_entity.type
_entity.pdbx_description
1 polymer ?
#
loop_
_entity_poly.entity_id
_entity_poly.type
_entity_poly.pdbx_seq_one_letter_code
_entity_poly.pdbx_strand_id
1 'polypeptide(L)'
;MHLDDARHGLTRLYTALKDVPAEAQARPDWNEPHGKRFREAMHDDFNTPVAMAVLFELATEVNKTRSPALASQLAALGGVMGLLVRDPHAFLQGGVGAAADGLDAAEVEARIEARRAAKAARDFARADGIRADLLAAGIVLEDKPGGVTEWRRA
;
A
#
# COMPACT_ATOMS: atom_id res chain seq x y z
N MET A 1 -7.24 -7.64 -17.04
CA MET A 1 -7.91 -8.55 -16.08
C MET A 1 -6.92 -9.17 -15.11
N HIS A 2 -6.10 -10.17 -15.47
CA HIS A 2 -5.18 -10.79 -14.49
C HIS A 2 -4.09 -9.85 -13.91
N LEU A 3 -3.59 -8.91 -14.71
CA LEU A 3 -2.59 -7.92 -14.23
C LEU A 3 -3.21 -6.87 -13.31
N ASP A 4 -4.48 -6.53 -13.49
CA ASP A 4 -5.18 -5.56 -12.64
C ASP A 4 -5.47 -6.17 -11.27
N ASP A 5 -5.86 -7.44 -11.22
CA ASP A 5 -6.09 -8.16 -9.96
C ASP A 5 -4.77 -8.33 -9.18
N ALA A 6 -3.67 -8.64 -9.87
CA ALA A 6 -2.35 -8.69 -9.26
C ALA A 6 -1.91 -7.32 -8.70
N ARG A 7 -2.19 -6.23 -9.44
CA ARG A 7 -1.94 -4.86 -8.98
C ARG A 7 -2.75 -4.57 -7.71
N HIS A 8 -4.05 -4.84 -7.71
CA HIS A 8 -4.89 -4.64 -6.53
C HIS A 8 -4.43 -5.46 -5.32
N GLY A 9 -4.01 -6.71 -5.55
CA GLY A 9 -3.43 -7.57 -4.51
C GLY A 9 -2.19 -6.95 -3.88
N LEU A 10 -1.21 -6.55 -4.69
CA LEU A 10 0.01 -5.91 -4.19
C LEU A 10 -0.28 -4.57 -3.50
N THR A 11 -1.13 -3.73 -4.09
CA THR A 11 -1.55 -2.46 -3.47
C THR A 11 -2.11 -2.70 -2.07
N ARG A 12 -2.94 -3.73 -1.87
CA ARG A 12 -3.48 -4.06 -0.55
C ARG A 12 -2.38 -4.43 0.46
N LEU A 13 -1.41 -5.26 0.06
CA LEU A 13 -0.30 -5.66 0.94
C LEU A 13 0.60 -4.46 1.29
N TYR A 14 0.91 -3.62 0.30
CA TYR A 14 1.71 -2.41 0.51
C TYR A 14 1.00 -1.37 1.37
N THR A 15 -0.32 -1.23 1.25
CA THR A 15 -1.09 -0.31 2.13
C THR A 15 -0.98 -0.73 3.60
N ALA A 16 -0.99 -2.04 3.91
CA ALA A 16 -0.81 -2.51 5.28
C ALA A 16 0.58 -2.12 5.84
N LEU A 17 1.63 -2.23 5.03
CA LEU A 17 3.00 -1.87 5.40
C LEU A 17 3.25 -0.36 5.42
N LYS A 18 2.52 0.42 4.62
CA LYS A 18 2.52 1.89 4.67
C LYS A 18 2.02 2.36 6.03
N ASP A 19 0.88 1.82 6.46
CA ASP A 19 0.23 2.26 7.69
C ASP A 19 0.91 1.74 8.96
N VAL A 20 1.53 0.57 8.89
CA VAL A 20 2.26 -0.06 10.00
C VAL A 20 3.65 -0.45 9.50
N PRO A 21 4.67 0.40 9.72
CA PRO A 21 6.01 0.14 9.23
C PRO A 21 6.59 -1.16 9.81
N ALA A 22 7.16 -1.97 8.93
CA ALA A 22 7.96 -3.14 9.31
C ALA A 22 9.34 -2.72 9.82
N GLU A 23 9.93 -3.55 10.68
CA GLU A 23 11.33 -3.42 11.06
C GLU A 23 12.24 -3.69 9.85
N ALA A 24 13.30 -2.90 9.73
CA ALA A 24 14.27 -3.06 8.66
C ALA A 24 14.96 -4.43 8.75
N GLN A 25 15.03 -5.14 7.62
CA GLN A 25 15.70 -6.44 7.50
C GLN A 25 15.10 -7.53 8.41
N ALA A 26 13.80 -7.41 8.75
CA ALA A 26 13.06 -8.46 9.45
C ALA A 26 13.23 -9.81 8.75
N ARG A 27 13.41 -10.86 9.55
CA ARG A 27 13.47 -12.25 9.08
C ARG A 27 12.18 -12.96 9.45
N PRO A 28 11.71 -13.94 8.66
CA PRO A 28 10.52 -14.67 9.00
C PRO A 28 10.68 -15.39 10.34
N ASP A 29 9.76 -15.17 11.27
CA ASP A 29 9.58 -16.06 12.42
C ASP A 29 8.76 -17.27 11.97
N TRP A 30 9.43 -18.41 11.83
CA TRP A 30 8.80 -19.65 11.41
C TRP A 30 8.04 -20.38 12.53
N ASN A 31 8.04 -19.84 13.76
CA ASN A 31 7.25 -20.34 14.87
C ASN A 31 5.93 -19.59 15.05
N GLU A 32 5.82 -18.40 14.47
CA GLU A 32 4.58 -17.61 14.40
C GLU A 32 3.53 -18.35 13.52
N PRO A 33 2.23 -18.32 13.88
CA PRO A 33 1.18 -19.06 13.18
C PRO A 33 1.11 -18.87 11.65
N HIS A 34 1.23 -17.64 11.14
CA HIS A 34 1.23 -17.38 9.70
C HIS A 34 2.53 -17.85 9.05
N GLY A 35 3.67 -17.69 9.73
CA GLY A 35 4.97 -18.23 9.30
C GLY A 35 4.95 -19.75 9.11
N LYS A 36 4.33 -20.49 10.04
CA LYS A 36 4.14 -21.94 9.92
C LYS A 36 3.30 -22.31 8.70
N ARG A 37 2.12 -21.70 8.55
CA ARG A 37 1.20 -21.96 7.43
C ARG A 37 1.81 -21.60 6.08
N PHE A 38 2.54 -20.50 6.00
CA PHE A 38 3.27 -20.10 4.80
C PHE A 38 4.33 -21.15 4.44
N ARG A 39 5.13 -21.59 5.40
CA ARG A 39 6.16 -22.62 5.18
C ARG A 39 5.55 -23.94 4.73
N GLU A 40 4.45 -24.37 5.35
CA GLU A 40 3.72 -25.57 4.95
C GLU A 40 3.24 -25.48 3.50
N ALA A 41 2.65 -24.35 3.11
CA ALA A 41 2.24 -24.10 1.73
C ALA A 41 3.41 -24.14 0.74
N MET A 42 4.55 -23.54 1.10
CA MET A 42 5.73 -23.53 0.23
C MET A 42 6.45 -24.89 0.16
N HIS A 43 6.32 -25.72 1.20
CA HIS A 43 6.83 -27.10 1.20
C HIS A 43 5.92 -28.06 0.42
N ASP A 44 4.63 -27.72 0.26
CA ASP A 44 3.69 -28.42 -0.60
C ASP A 44 3.83 -27.93 -2.05
N ASP A 45 4.83 -28.45 -2.76
CA ASP A 45 5.08 -28.16 -4.19
C ASP A 45 5.05 -26.66 -4.56
N PHE A 46 5.61 -25.80 -3.70
CA PHE A 46 5.62 -24.35 -3.87
C PHE A 46 4.22 -23.77 -4.15
N ASN A 47 3.22 -24.15 -3.35
CA ASN A 47 1.83 -23.71 -3.48
C ASN A 47 1.65 -22.21 -3.17
N THR A 48 2.06 -21.37 -4.14
CA THR A 48 2.02 -19.91 -4.05
C THR A 48 0.60 -19.34 -3.89
N PRO A 49 -0.48 -19.92 -4.44
CA PRO A 49 -1.83 -19.46 -4.13
C PRO A 49 -2.16 -19.50 -2.63
N VAL A 50 -1.82 -20.60 -1.94
CA VAL A 50 -2.05 -20.72 -0.49
C VAL A 50 -1.11 -19.80 0.29
N ALA A 51 0.16 -19.70 -0.13
CA ALA A 51 1.11 -18.76 0.48
C ALA A 51 0.62 -17.30 0.38
N MET A 52 0.08 -16.88 -0.78
CA MET A 52 -0.52 -15.56 -0.98
C MET A 52 -1.76 -15.34 -0.11
N ALA A 53 -2.60 -16.36 0.08
CA ALA A 53 -3.74 -16.27 0.99
C ALA A 53 -3.28 -15.98 2.42
N VAL A 54 -2.21 -16.63 2.89
CA VAL A 54 -1.60 -16.35 4.19
C VAL A 54 -1.11 -14.90 4.30
N LEU A 55 -0.47 -14.35 3.26
CA LEU A 55 -0.05 -12.95 3.25
C LEU A 55 -1.24 -11.98 3.34
N PHE A 56 -2.35 -12.24 2.66
CA PHE A 56 -3.54 -11.41 2.72
C PHE A 56 -4.26 -11.46 4.08
N GLU A 57 -4.31 -12.64 4.69
CA GLU A 57 -4.81 -12.80 6.06
C GLU A 57 -3.93 -12.03 7.03
N LEU A 58 -2.60 -12.17 6.94
CA LEU A 58 -1.66 -11.45 7.79
C LEU A 58 -1.76 -9.93 7.61
N ALA A 59 -1.90 -9.43 6.38
CA ALA A 59 -2.15 -8.01 6.11
C ALA A 59 -3.45 -7.52 6.75
N THR A 60 -4.47 -8.38 6.83
CA THR A 60 -5.73 -8.07 7.52
C THR A 60 -5.50 -7.92 9.03
N GLU A 61 -4.75 -8.85 9.63
CA GLU A 61 -4.41 -8.78 11.04
C GLU A 61 -3.49 -7.60 11.39
N VAL A 62 -2.56 -7.22 10.50
CA VAL A 62 -1.77 -5.98 10.64
C VAL A 62 -2.67 -4.76 10.71
N ASN A 63 -3.62 -4.62 9.78
CA ASN A 63 -4.53 -3.48 9.76
C ASN A 63 -5.44 -3.43 10.99
N LYS A 64 -5.87 -4.59 11.48
CA LYS A 64 -6.74 -4.73 12.65
C LYS A 64 -6.03 -4.43 13.96
N THR A 65 -4.84 -4.99 14.15
CA THR A 65 -4.10 -4.92 15.42
C THR A 65 -3.11 -3.77 15.48
N ARG A 66 -2.75 -3.20 14.31
CA ARG A 66 -1.66 -2.23 14.14
C ARG A 66 -0.33 -2.73 14.69
N SER A 67 -0.10 -4.04 14.70
CA SER A 67 1.09 -4.67 15.28
C SER A 67 2.32 -4.55 14.37
N PRO A 68 3.41 -3.89 14.81
CA PRO A 68 4.66 -3.83 14.06
C PRO A 68 5.32 -5.20 13.87
N ALA A 69 5.13 -6.11 14.83
CA ALA A 69 5.66 -7.47 14.73
C ALA A 69 4.98 -8.25 13.58
N LEU A 70 3.66 -8.13 13.43
CA LEU A 70 2.93 -8.75 12.33
C LEU A 70 3.27 -8.08 10.98
N ALA A 71 3.51 -6.77 10.96
CA ALA A 71 3.94 -6.07 9.75
C ALA A 71 5.34 -6.52 9.31
N SER A 72 6.25 -6.70 10.26
CA SER A 72 7.59 -7.23 10.02
C SER A 72 7.54 -8.66 9.50
N GLN A 73 6.68 -9.50 10.07
CA GLN A 73 6.43 -10.85 9.57
C GLN A 73 5.86 -10.85 8.15
N LEU A 74 4.92 -9.94 7.84
CA LEU A 74 4.35 -9.79 6.51
C LEU A 74 5.42 -9.42 5.48
N ALA A 75 6.23 -8.41 5.78
CA ALA A 75 7.32 -7.97 4.92
C ALA A 75 8.35 -9.09 4.71
N ALA A 76 8.71 -9.80 5.78
CA ALA A 76 9.69 -10.89 5.71
C ALA A 76 9.19 -12.07 4.87
N LEU A 77 7.95 -12.52 5.06
CA LEU A 77 7.35 -13.60 4.26
C LEU A 77 7.14 -13.19 2.80
N GLY A 78 6.69 -11.95 2.55
CA GLY A 78 6.62 -11.40 1.20
C GLY A 78 8.00 -11.40 0.52
N GLY A 79 9.05 -11.04 1.27
CA GLY A 79 10.43 -11.04 0.80
C GLY A 79 10.93 -12.41 0.36
N VAL A 80 10.46 -13.50 0.97
CA VAL A 80 10.77 -14.88 0.52
C VAL A 80 10.27 -15.13 -0.91
N MET A 81 9.17 -14.50 -1.30
CA MET A 81 8.61 -14.58 -2.66
C MET A 81 9.15 -13.49 -3.60
N GLY A 82 10.10 -12.66 -3.16
CA GLY A 82 10.57 -11.49 -3.91
C GLY A 82 9.55 -10.34 -3.96
N LEU A 83 8.54 -10.34 -3.09
CA LEU A 83 7.52 -9.31 -2.97
C LEU A 83 7.81 -8.39 -1.78
N LEU A 84 7.16 -7.22 -1.73
CA LEU A 84 7.20 -6.30 -0.57
C LEU A 84 8.60 -5.78 -0.22
N VAL A 85 9.55 -5.80 -1.17
CA VAL A 85 10.94 -5.36 -0.97
C VAL A 85 11.18 -3.87 -1.20
N ARG A 86 10.23 -3.19 -1.85
CA ARG A 86 10.26 -1.74 -2.09
C ARG A 86 9.70 -0.97 -0.90
N ASP A 87 10.11 0.28 -0.75
CA ASP A 87 9.45 1.22 0.15
C ASP A 87 7.94 1.32 -0.19
N PRO A 88 7.03 1.18 0.81
CA PRO A 88 5.59 1.19 0.55
C PRO A 88 5.07 2.50 -0.05
N HIS A 89 5.59 3.64 0.38
CA HIS A 89 5.19 4.94 -0.18
C HIS A 89 5.63 5.04 -1.64
N ALA A 90 6.89 4.73 -1.93
CA ALA A 90 7.44 4.74 -3.29
C ALA A 90 6.73 3.74 -4.22
N PHE A 91 6.27 2.59 -3.72
CA PHE A 91 5.47 1.66 -4.51
C PHE A 91 4.09 2.25 -4.84
N LEU A 92 3.35 2.70 -3.82
CA LEU A 92 1.98 3.21 -3.97
C LEU A 92 1.92 4.52 -4.77
N GLN A 93 2.96 5.35 -4.68
CA GLN A 93 3.08 6.59 -5.43
C GLN A 93 3.69 6.40 -6.82
N GLY A 94 4.53 5.37 -7.01
CA GLY A 94 5.20 5.11 -8.29
C GLY A 94 4.28 4.47 -9.34
N GLY A 95 3.31 3.67 -8.93
CA GLY A 95 2.49 2.86 -9.84
C GLY A 95 3.31 1.80 -10.59
N VAL A 96 2.63 0.77 -11.11
CA VAL A 96 3.23 -0.19 -12.05
C VAL A 96 2.71 0.18 -13.43
N GLY A 97 3.60 0.64 -14.32
CA GLY A 97 3.21 1.14 -15.65
C GLY A 97 2.81 2.61 -15.67
N ALA A 98 3.28 3.42 -14.70
CA ALA A 98 3.19 4.87 -14.81
C ALA A 98 3.92 5.30 -16.09
N ALA A 99 3.12 5.58 -17.12
CA ALA A 99 3.59 6.22 -18.34
C ALA A 99 4.36 7.48 -17.94
N ALA A 100 5.39 7.81 -18.72
CA ALA A 100 6.22 8.99 -18.52
C ALA A 100 5.44 10.33 -18.60
N ASP A 101 4.12 10.28 -18.86
CA ASP A 101 3.23 11.41 -19.14
C ASP A 101 2.24 11.74 -17.99
N GLY A 102 2.37 11.10 -16.81
CA GLY A 102 1.52 11.38 -15.64
C GLY A 102 2.04 12.55 -14.78
N LEU A 103 1.16 13.15 -13.95
CA LEU A 103 1.55 14.20 -12.99
C LEU A 103 2.73 13.74 -12.13
N ASP A 104 3.77 14.56 -12.06
CA ASP A 104 4.89 14.25 -11.16
C ASP A 104 4.45 14.36 -9.68
N ALA A 105 5.27 13.82 -8.78
CA ALA A 105 4.93 13.84 -7.36
C ALA A 105 4.80 15.28 -6.82
N ALA A 106 5.61 16.22 -7.29
CA ALA A 106 5.61 17.60 -6.83
C ALA A 106 4.34 18.35 -7.28
N GLU A 107 3.84 18.08 -8.49
CA GLU A 107 2.58 18.60 -9.01
C GLU A 107 1.39 18.07 -8.21
N VAL A 108 1.41 16.78 -7.83
CA VAL A 108 0.38 16.20 -6.96
C VAL A 108 0.37 16.89 -5.60
N GLU A 109 1.53 17.05 -4.97
CA GLU A 109 1.64 17.75 -3.68
C GLU A 109 1.18 19.21 -3.76
N ALA A 110 1.55 19.94 -4.84
CA ALA A 110 1.10 21.31 -5.05
C ALA A 110 -0.43 21.42 -5.16
N ARG A 111 -1.08 20.45 -5.83
CA ARG A 111 -2.54 20.39 -5.91
C ARG A 111 -3.18 20.03 -4.56
N ILE A 112 -2.56 19.15 -3.77
CA ILE A 112 -3.02 18.83 -2.41
C ILE A 112 -2.98 20.07 -1.51
N GLU A 113 -1.92 20.87 -1.58
CA GLU A 113 -1.80 22.13 -0.84
C GLU A 113 -2.83 23.17 -1.31
N ALA A 114 -3.04 23.30 -2.62
CA ALA A 114 -4.10 24.16 -3.16
C ALA A 114 -5.50 23.74 -2.67
N ARG A 115 -5.75 22.43 -2.56
CA ARG A 115 -6.99 21.89 -1.98
C ARG A 115 -7.11 22.20 -0.50
N ARG A 116 -6.04 22.06 0.29
CA ARG A 116 -6.00 22.44 1.70
C ARG A 116 -6.32 23.92 1.89
N ALA A 117 -5.72 24.80 1.08
CA ALA A 117 -5.98 26.24 1.11
C ALA A 117 -7.45 26.55 0.78
N ALA A 118 -8.03 25.90 -0.23
CA ALA A 118 -9.45 26.05 -0.57
C ALA A 118 -10.37 25.62 0.59
N LYS A 119 -10.10 24.47 1.23
CA LYS A 119 -10.83 24.03 2.43
C LYS A 119 -10.72 25.04 3.57
N ALA A 120 -9.53 25.58 3.82
CA ALA A 120 -9.31 26.59 4.86
C ALA A 120 -10.09 27.90 4.60
N ALA A 121 -10.20 28.28 3.32
CA ALA A 121 -11.02 29.41 2.86
C ALA A 121 -12.53 29.10 2.78
N ARG A 122 -12.96 27.88 3.14
CA ARG A 122 -14.35 27.38 2.99
C ARG A 122 -14.84 27.33 1.54
N ASP A 123 -13.93 27.29 0.58
CA ASP A 123 -14.21 27.08 -0.85
C ASP A 123 -14.25 25.57 -1.15
N PHE A 124 -15.37 24.94 -0.77
CA PHE A 124 -15.55 23.49 -0.93
C PHE A 124 -15.67 23.09 -2.39
N ALA A 125 -16.27 23.93 -3.25
CA ALA A 125 -16.42 23.66 -4.68
C ALA A 125 -15.05 23.53 -5.36
N ARG A 126 -14.11 24.44 -5.06
CA ARG A 126 -12.74 24.35 -5.56
C ARG A 126 -12.00 23.14 -5.00
N ALA A 127 -12.16 22.85 -3.71
CA ALA A 127 -11.52 21.70 -3.07
C ALA A 127 -11.96 20.37 -3.70
N ASP A 128 -13.25 20.24 -4.04
CA ASP A 128 -13.82 19.07 -4.69
C ASP A 128 -13.41 18.98 -6.17
N GLY A 129 -13.34 20.11 -6.87
CA GLY A 129 -12.81 20.18 -8.24
C GLY A 129 -11.37 19.64 -8.32
N ILE A 130 -10.49 20.09 -7.42
CA ILE A 130 -9.10 19.61 -7.36
C ILE A 130 -9.04 18.08 -7.10
N ARG A 131 -9.91 17.57 -6.22
CA ARG A 131 -9.99 16.12 -5.94
C ARG A 131 -10.42 15.34 -7.18
N ALA A 132 -11.41 15.85 -7.92
CA ALA A 132 -11.88 15.23 -9.16
C ALA A 132 -10.80 15.24 -10.24
N ASP A 133 -10.07 16.35 -10.40
CA ASP A 133 -8.97 16.45 -11.37
C ASP A 133 -7.84 15.47 -11.06
N LEU A 134 -7.48 15.34 -9.78
CA LEU A 134 -6.48 14.36 -9.33
C LEU A 134 -6.95 12.94 -9.58
N LEU A 135 -8.21 12.63 -9.28
CA LEU A 135 -8.79 11.31 -9.55
C LEU A 135 -8.82 10.98 -11.04
N ALA A 136 -9.16 11.96 -11.90
CA ALA A 136 -9.13 11.82 -13.35
C ALA A 136 -7.71 11.59 -13.88
N ALA A 137 -6.70 12.12 -13.20
CA ALA A 137 -5.28 11.84 -13.44
C ALA A 137 -4.78 10.53 -12.80
N GLY A 138 -5.68 9.69 -12.26
CA GLY A 138 -5.34 8.43 -11.63
C GLY A 138 -4.74 8.56 -10.22
N ILE A 139 -4.92 9.69 -9.54
CA ILE A 139 -4.44 9.95 -8.18
C ILE A 139 -5.59 9.84 -7.19
N VAL A 140 -5.48 8.90 -6.26
CA VAL A 140 -6.44 8.73 -5.17
C VAL A 140 -5.93 9.43 -3.92
N LEU A 141 -6.74 10.33 -3.37
CA LEU A 141 -6.45 11.03 -2.11
C LEU A 141 -7.11 10.33 -0.91
N GLU A 142 -6.34 10.12 0.16
CA GLU A 142 -6.75 9.58 1.45
C GLU A 142 -6.57 10.67 2.52
N ASP A 143 -7.67 11.29 2.96
CA ASP A 143 -7.65 12.25 4.06
C ASP A 143 -7.56 11.48 5.40
N LYS A 144 -6.53 11.76 6.21
CA LYS A 144 -6.29 11.17 7.54
C LYS A 144 -6.61 12.17 8.67
N PRO A 145 -6.84 11.70 9.91
CA PRO A 145 -6.95 12.56 11.08
C PRO A 145 -5.75 13.51 11.21
N GLY A 146 -5.98 14.70 11.78
CA GLY A 146 -4.93 15.72 11.91
C GLY A 146 -4.70 16.56 10.65
N GLY A 147 -5.52 16.40 9.60
CA GLY A 147 -5.45 17.21 8.38
C GLY A 147 -4.38 16.76 7.39
N VAL A 148 -3.78 15.59 7.61
CA VAL A 148 -2.83 14.97 6.69
C VAL A 148 -3.60 14.41 5.49
N THR A 149 -3.12 14.68 4.28
CA THR A 149 -3.64 14.06 3.05
C THR A 149 -2.53 13.19 2.46
N GLU A 150 -2.76 11.89 2.38
CA GLU A 150 -1.89 10.96 1.66
C GLU A 150 -2.47 10.68 0.28
N TRP A 151 -1.64 10.19 -0.63
CA TRP A 151 -2.08 9.84 -1.98
C TRP A 151 -1.37 8.61 -2.53
N ARG A 152 -2.01 7.98 -3.52
CA ARG A 152 -1.49 6.85 -4.28
C ARG A 152 -1.98 6.91 -5.72
N ARG A 153 -1.29 6.22 -6.63
CA ARG A 153 -1.77 6.01 -8.01
C ARG A 153 -2.77 4.84 -8.05
N ALA A 154 -3.77 4.95 -8.92
CA ALA A 154 -4.80 3.92 -9.16
C ALA A 154 -4.28 2.76 -10.02
#